data_AF-A0A7L3RUV0-F1
#
_entry.id   AF-A0A7L3RUV0-F1
#
_cell.length_a   1.000
_cell.length_b   1.000
_cell.length_c   1.000
_cell.angle_alpha   90.00
_cell.angle_beta   90.00
_cell.angle_gamma   90.00
#
_symmetry.space_group_name_H-M   'P 1'
#
loop_
_entity.id
_entity.type
_entity.pdbx_description
1 polymer ?
#
loop_
_entity_poly.entity_id
_entity_poly.type
_entity_poly.pdbx_seq_one_letter_code
_entity_poly.pdbx_strand_id
1 'polypeptide(L)'
;MRAFLKSLEGCFQLKPHTTTIGRHPGADIVLQSAGVADHHAALEFAPSDNSFILQDFNSLHGTFVNGCQVQNAAVKVSPGDILRFGAGGASFQLVVDGATQVRMGCCCPGKGGWGSPGKEGVLFPREGC
;
A
#
# COMPACT_ATOMS: atom_id res chain seq x y z
N MET A 1 15.78 2.29 1.71
CA MET A 1 14.89 2.50 0.55
C MET A 1 13.46 2.57 1.01
N ARG A 2 12.63 3.41 0.39
CA ARG A 2 11.18 3.45 0.62
C ARG A 2 10.49 2.96 -0.64
N ALA A 3 9.47 2.12 -0.50
CA ALA A 3 8.66 1.67 -1.62
C ALA A 3 7.18 1.80 -1.27
N PHE A 4 6.35 1.97 -2.28
CA PHE A 4 4.93 2.25 -2.17
C PHE A 4 4.15 1.46 -3.24
N LEU A 5 3.03 0.88 -2.87
CA LEU A 5 2.03 0.39 -3.81
C LEU A 5 0.98 1.49 -4.04
N LYS A 6 0.92 2.01 -5.26
CA LYS A 6 -0.05 3.03 -5.65
C LYS A 6 -1.26 2.36 -6.31
N SER A 7 -2.44 2.64 -5.79
CA SER A 7 -3.73 2.19 -6.33
C SER A 7 -4.63 3.38 -6.65
N LEU A 8 -5.79 3.12 -7.21
CA LEU A 8 -6.83 4.12 -7.45
C LEU A 8 -7.46 4.64 -6.13
N GLU A 9 -7.46 3.81 -5.08
CA GLU A 9 -8.05 4.14 -3.77
C GLU A 9 -7.04 4.78 -2.80
N GLY A 10 -5.74 4.62 -3.03
CA GLY A 10 -4.71 5.20 -2.17
C GLY A 10 -3.30 4.67 -2.43
N CYS A 11 -2.35 5.15 -1.63
CA CYS A 11 -0.96 4.70 -1.64
C CYS A 11 -0.61 4.00 -0.32
N PHE A 12 -0.06 2.78 -0.42
CA PHE A 12 0.32 1.95 0.71
C PHE A 12 1.85 1.86 0.77
N GLN A 13 2.43 2.12 1.94
CA GLN A 13 3.88 2.02 2.11
C GLN A 13 4.29 0.56 2.31
N LEU A 14 5.34 0.12 1.63
CA LEU A 14 5.95 -1.21 1.79
C LEU A 14 7.05 -1.17 2.86
N LYS A 15 7.22 -2.28 3.57
CA LYS A 15 8.35 -2.50 4.47
C LYS A 15 9.64 -2.80 3.69
N PRO A 16 10.81 -2.49 4.29
CA PRO A 16 12.11 -2.71 3.65
C PRO A 16 12.57 -4.18 3.61
N HIS A 17 11.86 -5.12 4.26
CA HIS A 17 12.19 -6.55 4.29
C HIS A 17 11.07 -7.37 3.67
N THR A 18 9.98 -7.60 4.42
CA THR A 18 8.82 -8.35 3.94
C THR A 18 7.56 -7.58 4.27
N THR A 19 6.70 -7.44 3.26
CA THR A 19 5.40 -6.79 3.34
C THR A 19 4.32 -7.82 3.04
N THR A 20 3.37 -8.00 3.94
CA THR A 20 2.25 -8.94 3.75
C THR A 20 1.02 -8.20 3.26
N ILE A 21 0.34 -8.77 2.28
CA ILE A 21 -0.86 -8.24 1.66
C ILE A 21 -2.00 -9.23 1.83
N GLY A 22 -3.14 -8.73 2.29
CA GLY A 22 -4.34 -9.55 2.41
C GLY A 22 -5.49 -8.79 3.05
N ARG A 23 -6.58 -9.48 3.34
CA ARG A 23 -7.75 -8.90 4.01
C ARG A 23 -7.61 -8.87 5.54
N HIS A 24 -6.65 -9.60 6.09
CA HIS A 24 -6.46 -9.73 7.53
C HIS A 24 -6.02 -8.40 8.15
N PRO A 25 -6.59 -7.95 9.28
CA PRO A 25 -6.22 -6.68 9.92
C PRO A 25 -4.77 -6.66 10.47
N GLY A 26 -4.15 -7.82 10.61
CA GLY A 26 -2.72 -7.96 10.96
C GLY A 26 -1.76 -7.98 9.75
N ALA A 27 -2.27 -7.86 8.53
CA ALA A 27 -1.43 -7.68 7.35
C ALA A 27 -0.91 -6.24 7.29
N ASP A 28 0.25 -6.03 6.67
CA ASP A 28 0.80 -4.69 6.51
C ASP A 28 -0.01 -3.86 5.51
N ILE A 29 -0.50 -4.51 4.46
CA ILE A 29 -1.39 -3.91 3.48
C ILE A 29 -2.71 -4.65 3.53
N VAL A 30 -3.71 -3.97 4.12
CA VAL A 30 -5.06 -4.50 4.27
C VAL A 30 -5.90 -4.10 3.05
N LEU A 31 -6.28 -5.08 2.23
CA LEU A 31 -7.13 -4.88 1.06
C LEU A 31 -8.54 -5.41 1.32
N GLN A 32 -9.54 -4.53 1.20
CA GLN A 32 -10.95 -4.87 1.43
C GLN A 32 -11.68 -5.27 0.13
N SER A 33 -11.02 -6.01 -0.76
CA SER A 33 -11.62 -6.45 -2.03
C SER A 33 -12.25 -7.84 -1.91
N ALA A 34 -13.37 -8.08 -2.58
CA ALA A 34 -14.13 -9.33 -2.50
C ALA A 34 -13.37 -10.57 -3.00
N GLY A 35 -12.34 -10.39 -3.85
CA GLY A 35 -11.50 -11.47 -4.38
C GLY A 35 -10.16 -11.67 -3.66
N VAL A 36 -9.91 -10.97 -2.55
CA VAL A 36 -8.65 -11.03 -1.79
C VAL A 36 -8.81 -11.91 -0.55
N ALA A 37 -7.83 -12.77 -0.31
CA ALA A 37 -7.78 -13.67 0.84
C ALA A 37 -7.15 -12.99 2.06
N ASP A 38 -7.38 -13.52 3.26
CA ASP A 38 -6.76 -13.02 4.50
C ASP A 38 -5.23 -12.98 4.43
N HIS A 39 -4.63 -14.04 3.89
CA HIS A 39 -3.23 -14.12 3.51
C HIS A 39 -3.15 -14.37 2.01
N HIS A 40 -3.08 -13.28 1.22
CA HIS A 40 -3.13 -13.38 -0.24
C HIS A 40 -1.73 -13.49 -0.83
N ALA A 41 -0.88 -12.50 -0.55
CA ALA A 41 0.48 -12.47 -1.05
C ALA A 41 1.43 -11.82 -0.07
N ALA A 42 2.72 -12.10 -0.20
CA ALA A 42 3.79 -11.33 0.42
C ALA A 42 4.70 -10.75 -0.66
N LEU A 43 5.17 -9.54 -0.41
CA LEU A 43 6.22 -8.88 -1.16
C LEU A 43 7.47 -8.87 -0.31
N GLU A 44 8.49 -9.58 -0.76
CA GLU A 44 9.81 -9.60 -0.14
C GLU A 44 10.75 -8.72 -0.96
N PHE A 45 11.46 -7.82 -0.29
CA PHE A 45 12.47 -6.99 -0.93
C PHE A 45 13.79 -7.73 -0.96
N ALA A 46 14.35 -7.92 -2.15
CA ALA A 46 15.66 -8.51 -2.36
C ALA A 46 16.69 -7.39 -2.58
N PRO A 47 17.44 -6.97 -1.53
CA PRO A 47 18.42 -5.89 -1.64
C PRO A 47 19.59 -6.23 -2.58
N SER A 48 19.89 -7.52 -2.80
CA SER A 48 20.96 -7.99 -3.67
C SER A 48 20.81 -7.54 -5.12
N ASP A 49 19.57 -7.50 -5.61
CA ASP A 49 19.22 -7.21 -7.00
C ASP A 49 18.38 -5.93 -7.14
N ASN A 50 18.14 -5.23 -6.02
CA ASN A 50 17.25 -4.08 -5.95
C ASN A 50 15.84 -4.36 -6.52
N SER A 51 15.39 -5.61 -6.37
CA SER A 51 14.15 -6.15 -6.92
C SER A 51 13.22 -6.63 -5.83
N PHE A 52 11.96 -6.85 -6.17
CA PHE A 52 10.97 -7.38 -5.25
C PHE A 52 10.58 -8.79 -5.68
N ILE A 53 10.30 -9.65 -4.72
CA ILE A 53 9.78 -11.00 -4.95
C ILE A 53 8.36 -11.01 -4.42
N LEU A 54 7.40 -11.16 -5.31
CA LEU A 54 6.02 -11.37 -4.96
C LEU A 54 5.77 -12.86 -4.82
N GLN A 55 5.36 -13.28 -3.63
CA GLN A 55 5.02 -14.66 -3.31
C GLN A 55 3.52 -14.76 -3.04
N ASP A 56 2.82 -15.51 -3.90
CA ASP A 56 1.39 -15.81 -3.72
C ASP A 56 1.20 -16.99 -2.77
N PHE A 57 0.35 -16.83 -1.75
CA PHE A 57 0.02 -17.90 -0.79
C PHE A 57 -1.21 -18.70 -1.23
N ASN A 58 -1.21 -19.14 -2.49
CA ASN A 58 -2.29 -19.92 -3.09
C ASN A 58 -3.64 -19.21 -2.99
N SER A 59 -3.66 -17.96 -3.45
CA SER A 59 -4.88 -17.16 -3.50
C SER A 59 -5.92 -17.82 -4.41
N LEU A 60 -7.19 -17.77 -3.99
CA LEU A 60 -8.33 -18.42 -4.66
C LEU A 60 -8.45 -18.07 -6.16
N HIS A 61 -8.06 -16.85 -6.53
CA HIS A 61 -8.07 -16.36 -7.91
C HIS A 61 -6.66 -16.15 -8.50
N GLY A 62 -5.62 -16.32 -7.68
CA GLY A 62 -4.24 -15.95 -8.00
C GLY A 62 -3.97 -14.44 -7.99
N THR A 63 -2.70 -14.10 -8.22
CA THR A 63 -2.21 -12.73 -8.39
C THR A 63 -1.89 -12.51 -9.87
N PHE A 64 -2.01 -11.29 -10.38
CA PHE A 64 -1.62 -10.94 -11.75
C PHE A 64 -0.53 -9.87 -11.71
N VAL A 65 0.55 -10.08 -12.46
CA VAL A 65 1.67 -9.16 -12.59
C VAL A 65 1.81 -8.77 -14.05
N ASN A 66 1.61 -7.49 -14.35
CA ASN A 66 1.69 -6.94 -15.72
C ASN A 66 0.80 -7.71 -16.72
N GLY A 67 -0.35 -8.22 -16.25
CA GLY A 67 -1.27 -9.04 -17.04
C GLY A 67 -0.95 -10.55 -17.05
N CYS A 68 0.20 -10.97 -16.54
CA CYS A 68 0.56 -12.37 -16.38
C CYS A 68 0.02 -12.92 -15.06
N GLN A 69 -0.76 -14.00 -15.10
CA GLN A 69 -1.24 -14.67 -13.89
C GLN A 69 -0.10 -15.43 -13.21
N VAL A 70 0.09 -15.16 -11.93
CA VAL A 70 1.04 -15.79 -11.04
C VAL A 70 0.25 -16.42 -9.90
N GLN A 71 0.31 -17.74 -9.79
CA GLN A 71 -0.40 -18.50 -8.77
C GLN A 71 0.55 -19.52 -8.16
N ASN A 72 0.59 -19.58 -6.83
CA ASN A 72 1.44 -20.52 -6.08
C ASN A 72 2.91 -20.49 -6.53
N ALA A 73 3.40 -19.29 -6.84
CA ALA A 73 4.76 -19.07 -7.31
C ALA A 73 5.31 -17.77 -6.73
N ALA A 74 6.64 -17.74 -6.61
CA ALA A 74 7.38 -16.53 -6.33
C ALA A 74 7.84 -15.91 -7.65
N VAL A 75 7.42 -14.68 -7.93
CA VAL A 75 7.78 -13.94 -9.14
C VAL A 75 8.61 -12.71 -8.78
N LYS A 76 9.69 -12.49 -9.52
CA LYS A 76 10.48 -11.27 -9.40
C LYS A 76 9.77 -10.12 -10.12
N VAL A 77 9.51 -9.04 -9.40
CA VAL A 77 8.84 -7.82 -9.88
C VAL A 77 9.74 -6.62 -9.66
N SER A 78 9.64 -5.65 -10.56
CA SER A 78 10.47 -4.45 -10.59
C SER A 78 9.64 -3.20 -10.29
N PRO A 79 10.25 -2.12 -9.77
CA PRO A 79 9.58 -0.83 -9.68
C PRO A 79 9.00 -0.41 -11.03
N GLY A 80 7.71 -0.10 -11.07
CA GLY A 80 6.94 0.23 -12.26
C GLY A 80 5.92 -0.85 -12.64
N ASP A 81 6.07 -2.08 -12.14
CA ASP A 81 5.16 -3.17 -12.47
C ASP A 81 3.76 -2.96 -11.86
N ILE A 82 2.74 -3.40 -12.60
CA ILE A 82 1.35 -3.39 -12.19
C ILE A 82 0.99 -4.75 -11.59
N LEU A 83 0.67 -4.78 -10.31
CA LEU A 83 0.24 -5.95 -9.55
C LEU A 83 -1.28 -5.90 -9.38
N ARG A 84 -1.97 -7.02 -9.49
CA ARG A 84 -3.41 -7.10 -9.26
C ARG A 84 -3.71 -8.35 -8.45
N PHE A 85 -4.44 -8.18 -7.36
CA PHE A 85 -4.70 -9.24 -6.39
C PHE A 85 -6.15 -9.72 -6.52
N GLY A 86 -6.35 -10.98 -6.90
CA GLY A 86 -7.68 -11.58 -7.02
C GLY A 86 -8.46 -11.23 -8.29
N ALA A 87 -9.59 -11.92 -8.50
CA ALA A 87 -10.47 -11.68 -9.64
C ALA A 87 -11.27 -10.37 -9.42
N GLY A 88 -11.00 -9.36 -10.24
CA GLY A 88 -11.62 -8.04 -10.12
C GLY A 88 -11.06 -7.17 -8.99
N GLY A 89 -9.92 -7.55 -8.39
CA GLY A 89 -9.25 -6.71 -7.41
C GLY A 89 -8.59 -5.47 -8.01
N ALA A 90 -8.21 -4.54 -7.13
CA ALA A 90 -7.55 -3.31 -7.55
C ALA A 90 -6.17 -3.58 -8.18
N SER A 91 -5.78 -2.71 -9.10
CA SER A 91 -4.44 -2.65 -9.67
C SER A 91 -3.54 -1.75 -8.81
N PHE A 92 -2.40 -2.28 -8.42
CA PHE A 92 -1.36 -1.66 -7.60
C PHE A 92 -0.10 -1.51 -8.43
N GLN A 93 0.33 -0.28 -8.65
CA GLN A 93 1.61 -0.01 -9.26
C GLN A 93 2.70 0.00 -8.19
N LEU A 94 3.74 -0.82 -8.38
CA LEU A 94 4.91 -0.81 -7.51
C LEU A 94 5.76 0.43 -7.81
N VAL A 95 6.02 1.26 -6.80
CA VAL A 95 6.82 2.47 -6.92
C VAL A 95 7.92 2.44 -5.87
N VAL A 96 9.16 2.65 -6.25
CA VAL A 96 10.30 2.68 -5.32
C VAL A 96 10.92 4.07 -5.34
N ASP A 97 11.01 4.68 -4.17
CA ASP A 97 11.73 5.92 -3.94
C ASP A 97 13.23 5.60 -3.90
N GLY A 98 13.82 5.60 -5.09
CA GLY A 98 15.23 5.27 -5.34
C GLY A 98 15.73 5.67 -6.73
N ALA A 99 14.84 5.89 -7.69
CA ALA A 99 15.16 6.37 -9.03
C ALA A 99 14.28 7.58 -9.35
N THR A 100 14.91 8.76 -9.43
CA THR A 100 14.40 9.99 -10.07
C THR A 100 12.88 10.17 -10.08
N GLN A 101 12.39 10.82 -9.03
CA GLN A 101 11.09 11.48 -8.98
C GLN A 101 10.89 12.45 -10.17
N VAL A 102 10.40 11.94 -11.30
CA VAL A 102 9.82 12.84 -12.31
C VAL A 102 8.40 13.15 -11.85
N ARG A 103 8.33 14.23 -11.06
CA ARG A 103 7.27 15.24 -11.01
C ARG A 103 6.00 14.81 -11.77
N MET A 104 5.07 14.14 -11.09
CA MET A 104 3.69 14.10 -11.55
C MET A 104 2.83 14.66 -10.42
N GLY A 105 2.32 15.85 -10.69
CA GLY A 105 1.79 16.80 -9.74
C GLY A 105 0.69 16.26 -8.84
N CYS A 106 0.57 16.98 -7.73
CA CYS A 106 -0.65 17.18 -6.97
C CYS A 106 -1.90 17.00 -7.84
N CYS A 107 -2.70 16.00 -7.51
CA CYS A 107 -4.15 16.07 -7.64
C CYS A 107 -4.73 15.49 -6.36
N CYS A 108 -4.69 16.30 -5.29
CA CYS A 108 -5.76 16.24 -4.31
C CYS A 108 -7.02 16.78 -4.98
N PRO A 109 -8.12 16.03 -4.94
CA PRO A 109 -9.38 16.60 -4.51
C PRO A 109 -9.90 15.79 -3.31
N GLY A 110 -10.16 16.51 -2.21
CA GLY A 110 -10.28 15.93 -0.88
C GLY A 110 -11.60 15.21 -0.55
N LYS A 111 -11.65 14.71 0.70
CA LYS A 111 -12.72 14.95 1.67
C LYS A 111 -12.41 14.22 3.00
N GLY A 112 -12.70 14.90 4.11
CA GLY A 112 -13.06 14.24 5.37
C GLY A 112 -12.02 14.36 6.48
N GLY A 113 -12.18 15.37 7.33
CA GLY A 113 -11.31 15.62 8.48
C GLY A 113 -11.37 14.53 9.55
N TRP A 114 -10.21 14.27 10.15
CA TRP A 114 -10.11 13.57 11.43
C TRP A 114 -9.98 14.58 12.56
N GLY A 115 -10.90 14.47 13.52
CA GLY A 115 -10.65 14.67 14.94
C GLY A 115 -10.47 16.12 15.39
N SER A 116 -11.55 16.70 15.90
CA SER A 116 -11.57 17.92 16.70
C SER A 116 -10.46 17.93 17.77
N PRO A 117 -9.63 18.99 17.87
CA PRO A 117 -9.06 19.37 19.14
C PRO A 117 -10.04 20.31 19.83
N GLY A 118 -10.89 19.77 20.71
CA GLY A 118 -11.67 20.59 21.63
C GLY A 118 -10.74 21.36 22.56
N LYS A 119 -10.44 22.60 22.17
CA LYS A 119 -9.85 23.63 23.03
C LYS A 119 -10.45 25.00 22.68
N GLU A 120 -11.43 25.38 23.48
CA GLU A 120 -11.91 26.73 23.73
C GLU A 120 -12.22 26.76 25.24
N GLY A 121 -11.96 27.78 26.03
CA GLY A 121 -11.41 29.10 25.80
C GLY A 121 -11.53 29.88 27.12
N VAL A 122 -10.40 30.35 27.63
CA VAL A 122 -10.14 31.65 28.30
C VAL A 122 -11.27 32.34 29.09
N LEU A 123 -11.02 32.65 30.37
CA LEU A 123 -11.35 33.98 30.93
C LEU A 123 -10.37 34.43 32.03
N PHE A 124 -10.03 35.71 31.96
CA PHE A 124 -8.91 36.48 32.50
C PHE A 124 -8.81 36.66 34.04
N PRO A 125 -7.65 37.08 34.57
CA PRO A 125 -7.50 37.63 35.92
C PRO A 125 -7.70 39.15 35.91
N ARG A 126 -8.50 39.72 36.82
CA ARG A 126 -8.54 41.18 37.11
C ARG A 126 -8.98 41.45 38.56
N GLU A 127 -8.18 42.28 39.25
CA GLU A 127 -8.37 43.09 40.48
C GLU A 127 -9.08 42.45 41.72
N GLY A 128 -8.67 42.60 42.98
CA GLY A 128 -8.14 43.77 43.68
C GLY A 128 -9.20 44.40 44.59
N CYS A 129 -9.27 44.00 45.87
CA CYS A 129 -9.65 44.84 47.02
C CYS A 129 -9.21 44.17 48.33
#